data_AF-A0A936X3D4-F1
#
_entry.id   AF-A0A936X3D4-F1
#
_cell.length_a   1.000
_cell.length_b   1.000
_cell.length_c   1.000
_cell.angle_alpha   90.00
_cell.angle_beta   90.00
_cell.angle_gamma   90.00
#
_symmetry.space_group_name_H-M   'P 1'
#
loop_
_entity.id
_entity.type
_entity.pdbx_description
1 polymer ?
#
loop_
_entity_poly.entity_id
_entity_poly.type
_entity_poly.pdbx_seq_one_letter_code
_entity_poly.pdbx_strand_id
1 'polypeptide(L)'
;MAKIAAEGSGFLGTGESASLNPGYATDKPNAFYASFGFNAQTGGQATDFWRANVIAMDTLKFYNDPRLGLFYKPTVNAFPSGGAEPFTQLSPLTYRGNKYGLPINNVQYPYQIANYVSQVGGISTNGAATSASTGLTKGYNQPMWIITSVESMFLQAEATQRGYISGSADAAYQAAIKESFRWLNAGGSLGAADASFTGWYSNAVSNNTPSISYASAPDKLKLIAFQKWVAMNATTPLEVWTDYRRNGNYPNIPLSVNPGRTSSTIPYRLLYPQAEINLNTANVPTIGRSAGDQFTGKIWWMN
;
A
#
# COMPACT_ATOMS: atom_id res chain seq x y z
N MET A 1 14.28 -20.78 13.05
CA MET A 1 14.73 -21.18 11.70
C MET A 1 14.95 -22.69 11.58
N ALA A 2 15.67 -23.34 12.50
CA ALA A 2 15.79 -24.81 12.52
C ALA A 2 14.42 -25.54 12.49
N LYS A 3 13.41 -25.02 13.19
CA LYS A 3 12.04 -25.57 13.17
C LYS A 3 11.31 -25.43 11.83
N ILE A 4 11.53 -24.34 11.09
CA ILE A 4 10.91 -24.14 9.76
C ILE A 4 11.60 -25.03 8.73
N ALA A 5 12.94 -25.08 8.76
CA ALA A 5 13.71 -25.97 7.91
C ALA A 5 13.40 -27.46 8.19
N ALA A 6 13.15 -27.81 9.45
CA ALA A 6 12.76 -29.17 9.84
C ALA A 6 11.30 -29.51 9.51
N GLU A 7 10.39 -28.53 9.49
CA GLU A 7 8.98 -28.74 9.13
C GLU A 7 8.81 -28.93 7.61
N GLY A 8 9.64 -28.26 6.80
CA GLY A 8 9.80 -28.59 5.38
C GLY A 8 8.81 -27.95 4.41
N SER A 9 7.75 -27.29 4.88
CA SER A 9 6.79 -26.57 4.02
C SER A 9 7.33 -25.23 3.51
N GLY A 10 8.42 -24.74 4.10
CA GLY A 10 9.13 -23.55 3.63
C GLY A 10 8.37 -22.24 3.85
N PHE A 11 8.51 -21.31 2.91
CA PHE A 11 7.88 -20.00 2.93
C PHE A 11 7.11 -19.80 1.63
N LEU A 12 6.07 -18.96 1.67
CA LEU A 12 5.38 -18.50 0.46
C LEU A 12 6.35 -17.72 -0.42
N GLY A 13 6.63 -18.25 -1.61
CA GLY A 13 7.52 -17.68 -2.61
C GLY A 13 6.80 -16.87 -3.68
N THR A 14 7.46 -16.73 -4.83
CA THR A 14 6.93 -16.03 -6.01
C THR A 14 5.62 -16.65 -6.48
N GLY A 15 4.56 -15.83 -6.63
CA GLY A 15 3.24 -16.27 -7.06
C GLY A 15 2.43 -17.02 -6.00
N GLU A 16 3.00 -17.31 -4.84
CA GLU A 16 2.36 -18.12 -3.79
C GLU A 16 1.67 -17.21 -2.76
N SER A 17 0.49 -16.70 -3.09
CA SER A 17 -0.33 -15.95 -2.12
C SER A 17 -1.28 -16.89 -1.37
N ALA A 18 -1.38 -16.75 -0.05
CA ALA A 18 -2.47 -17.35 0.72
C ALA A 18 -3.75 -16.56 0.46
N SER A 19 -4.73 -17.17 -0.19
CA SER A 19 -5.94 -16.48 -0.66
C SER A 19 -7.19 -17.36 -0.61
N LEU A 20 -8.35 -16.71 -0.64
CA LEU A 20 -9.68 -17.33 -0.61
C LEU A 20 -10.40 -17.05 -1.93
N ASN A 21 -11.00 -18.07 -2.52
CA ASN A 21 -11.94 -17.91 -3.62
C ASN A 21 -13.10 -18.91 -3.47
N PRO A 22 -14.20 -18.53 -2.77
CA PRO A 22 -15.35 -19.40 -2.58
C PRO A 22 -16.25 -19.52 -3.83
N GLY A 23 -15.77 -19.10 -5.00
CA GLY A 23 -16.54 -19.04 -6.24
C GLY A 23 -17.17 -17.66 -6.48
N TYR A 24 -16.35 -16.60 -6.39
CA TYR A 24 -16.82 -15.24 -6.69
C TYR A 24 -17.37 -15.13 -8.13
N ALA A 25 -18.47 -14.40 -8.27
CA ALA A 25 -19.23 -14.26 -9.52
C ALA A 25 -19.68 -12.81 -9.73
N THR A 26 -20.30 -12.52 -10.86
CA THR A 26 -20.76 -11.16 -11.20
C THR A 26 -21.77 -10.61 -10.17
N ASP A 27 -22.68 -11.45 -9.67
CA ASP A 27 -23.68 -11.06 -8.67
C ASP A 27 -23.11 -11.04 -7.24
N LYS A 28 -21.97 -11.71 -7.02
CA LYS A 28 -21.27 -11.85 -5.73
C LYS A 28 -19.76 -11.64 -5.93
N PRO A 29 -19.34 -10.42 -6.31
CA PRO A 29 -17.94 -10.11 -6.56
C PRO A 29 -17.14 -10.21 -5.25
N ASN A 30 -15.83 -10.41 -5.37
CA ASN A 30 -14.94 -10.26 -4.22
C ASN A 30 -15.05 -8.84 -3.62
N ALA A 31 -14.96 -8.73 -2.29
CA ALA A 31 -15.22 -7.50 -1.56
C ALA A 31 -14.29 -6.34 -1.95
N PHE A 32 -13.04 -6.65 -2.31
CA PHE A 32 -12.08 -5.64 -2.75
C PHE A 32 -12.50 -5.04 -4.11
N TYR A 33 -12.82 -5.88 -5.09
CA TYR A 33 -13.34 -5.43 -6.37
C TYR A 33 -14.66 -4.66 -6.23
N ALA A 34 -15.56 -5.11 -5.36
CA ALA A 34 -16.82 -4.43 -5.06
C ALA A 34 -16.62 -3.03 -4.43
N SER A 35 -15.45 -2.74 -3.87
CA SER A 35 -15.15 -1.45 -3.24
C SER A 35 -14.34 -0.51 -4.14
N PHE A 36 -13.37 -1.06 -4.88
CA PHE A 36 -12.36 -0.28 -5.62
C PHE A 36 -12.39 -0.47 -7.14
N GLY A 37 -13.11 -1.49 -7.63
CA GLY A 37 -13.22 -1.84 -9.04
C GLY A 37 -14.45 -1.22 -9.70
N PHE A 38 -15.31 -2.07 -10.24
CA PHE A 38 -16.58 -1.70 -10.88
C PHE A 38 -17.74 -2.42 -10.20
N ASN A 39 -18.93 -1.83 -10.30
CA ASN A 39 -20.15 -2.59 -10.10
C ASN A 39 -20.20 -3.65 -11.20
N ALA A 40 -20.14 -4.93 -10.81
CA ALA A 40 -20.00 -6.03 -11.75
C ALA A 40 -21.25 -6.23 -12.62
N GLN A 41 -22.42 -5.76 -12.18
CA GLN A 41 -23.69 -5.88 -12.90
C GLN A 41 -23.92 -4.73 -13.88
N THR A 42 -23.60 -3.49 -13.48
CA THR A 42 -23.87 -2.29 -14.29
C THR A 42 -22.65 -1.77 -15.04
N GLY A 43 -21.45 -2.24 -14.70
CA GLY A 43 -20.18 -1.83 -15.29
C GLY A 43 -19.71 -0.42 -14.90
N GLY A 44 -20.51 0.33 -14.13
CA GLY A 44 -20.12 1.61 -13.55
C GLY A 44 -19.06 1.46 -12.47
N GLN A 45 -18.38 2.54 -12.08
CA GLN A 45 -17.46 2.47 -10.94
C GLN A 45 -18.18 2.08 -9.65
N ALA A 46 -17.57 1.22 -8.84
CA ALA A 46 -18.24 0.66 -7.67
C ALA A 46 -18.50 1.70 -6.58
N THR A 47 -17.48 2.49 -6.25
CA THR A 47 -17.60 3.61 -5.32
C THR A 47 -16.76 4.78 -5.80
N ASP A 48 -17.17 5.98 -5.41
CA ASP A 48 -16.51 7.23 -5.77
C ASP A 48 -15.89 7.92 -4.54
N PHE A 49 -15.71 7.17 -3.44
CA PHE A 49 -15.27 7.71 -2.15
C PHE A 49 -13.77 7.60 -1.93
N TRP A 50 -13.15 6.47 -2.30
CA TRP A 50 -11.76 6.18 -1.98
C TRP A 50 -10.80 6.90 -2.92
N ARG A 51 -10.13 7.94 -2.40
CA ARG A 51 -9.21 8.79 -3.17
C ARG A 51 -7.75 8.56 -2.81
N ALA A 52 -6.90 8.77 -3.81
CA ALA A 52 -5.47 8.73 -3.67
C ALA A 52 -5.01 9.74 -2.60
N ASN A 53 -4.21 9.26 -1.66
CA ASN A 53 -3.46 10.14 -0.78
C ASN A 53 -2.24 10.67 -1.54
N VAL A 54 -2.02 11.98 -1.49
CA VAL A 54 -0.94 12.63 -2.24
C VAL A 54 0.44 12.08 -1.86
N ILE A 55 0.68 11.67 -0.62
CA ILE A 55 2.00 11.21 -0.16
C ILE A 55 2.42 9.91 -0.84
N ALA A 56 1.55 8.89 -0.83
CA ALA A 56 1.86 7.60 -1.46
C ALA A 56 1.94 7.72 -2.98
N MET A 57 1.01 8.47 -3.59
CA MET A 57 0.98 8.68 -5.02
C MET A 57 2.20 9.48 -5.52
N ASP A 58 2.54 10.58 -4.85
CA ASP A 58 3.69 11.40 -5.24
C ASP A 58 5.01 10.69 -4.96
N THR A 59 5.07 9.76 -3.99
CA THR A 59 6.22 8.87 -3.84
C THR A 59 6.44 8.04 -5.11
N LEU A 60 5.39 7.42 -5.66
CA LEU A 60 5.49 6.65 -6.90
C LEU A 60 5.90 7.54 -8.07
N LYS A 61 5.35 8.75 -8.19
CA LYS A 61 5.72 9.70 -9.25
C LYS A 61 7.17 10.16 -9.14
N PHE A 62 7.60 10.55 -7.95
CA PHE A 62 8.95 11.04 -7.70
C PHE A 62 10.01 10.02 -8.10
N TYR A 63 9.74 8.74 -7.85
CA TYR A 63 10.63 7.63 -8.21
C TYR A 63 10.36 7.05 -9.61
N ASN A 64 9.52 7.69 -10.43
CA ASN A 64 9.11 7.19 -11.75
C ASN A 64 8.68 5.70 -11.71
N ASP A 65 7.97 5.32 -10.67
CA ASP A 65 7.60 3.94 -10.40
C ASP A 65 6.50 3.47 -11.39
N PRO A 66 6.74 2.43 -12.19
CA PRO A 66 5.78 1.94 -13.17
C PRO A 66 4.47 1.43 -12.56
N ARG A 67 4.43 1.19 -11.24
CA ARG A 67 3.24 0.73 -10.53
C ARG A 67 2.24 1.85 -10.24
N LEU A 68 2.54 3.12 -10.55
CA LEU A 68 1.62 4.25 -10.32
C LEU A 68 0.19 3.98 -10.84
N GLY A 69 0.09 3.61 -12.12
CA GLY A 69 -1.18 3.28 -12.75
C GLY A 69 -1.77 1.95 -12.32
N LEU A 70 -1.03 1.11 -11.59
CA LEU A 70 -1.50 -0.18 -11.08
C LEU A 70 -2.10 -0.06 -9.68
N PHE A 71 -1.70 0.95 -8.91
CA PHE A 71 -2.31 1.31 -7.62
C PHE A 71 -3.45 2.33 -7.76
N TYR A 72 -3.28 3.31 -8.65
CA TYR A 72 -4.20 4.43 -8.79
C TYR A 72 -4.79 4.51 -10.19
N LYS A 73 -6.06 4.90 -10.29
CA LYS A 73 -6.69 5.24 -11.57
C LYS A 73 -6.31 6.66 -11.98
N PRO A 74 -6.12 6.93 -13.28
CA PRO A 74 -6.02 8.32 -13.73
C PRO A 74 -7.31 9.08 -13.37
N THR A 75 -7.21 10.40 -13.29
CA THR A 75 -8.36 11.27 -13.10
C THR A 75 -9.36 11.08 -14.23
N VAL A 76 -10.66 11.13 -13.92
CA VAL A 76 -11.71 10.96 -14.93
C VAL A 76 -11.68 12.12 -15.92
N ASN A 77 -11.53 13.34 -15.39
CA ASN A 77 -11.40 14.56 -16.17
C ASN A 77 -9.96 15.06 -16.10
N ALA A 78 -9.50 15.67 -17.20
CA ALA A 78 -8.23 16.38 -17.21
C ALA A 78 -8.30 17.60 -16.30
N PHE A 79 -7.21 17.86 -15.58
CA PHE A 79 -7.08 19.11 -14.82
C PHE A 79 -6.94 20.29 -15.79
N PRO A 80 -7.76 21.35 -15.67
CA PRO A 80 -7.71 22.47 -16.59
C PRO A 80 -6.46 23.33 -16.36
N SER A 81 -5.91 23.85 -17.46
CA SER A 81 -4.75 24.75 -17.42
C SER A 81 -5.05 25.99 -16.57
N GLY A 82 -4.15 26.32 -15.64
CA GLY A 82 -4.32 27.44 -14.72
C GLY A 82 -5.39 27.24 -13.63
N GLY A 83 -5.94 26.03 -13.49
CA GLY A 83 -6.89 25.72 -12.43
C GLY A 83 -6.33 25.99 -11.02
N ALA A 84 -7.18 26.41 -10.10
CA ALA A 84 -6.76 26.67 -8.72
C ALA A 84 -6.46 25.36 -7.98
N GLU A 85 -5.32 25.32 -7.29
CA GLU A 85 -4.88 24.19 -6.47
C GLU A 85 -4.60 24.65 -5.03
N PRO A 86 -5.06 23.91 -4.00
CA PRO A 86 -4.74 24.23 -2.61
C PRO A 86 -3.32 23.80 -2.20
N PHE A 87 -2.67 22.95 -3.01
CA PHE A 87 -1.30 22.49 -2.80
C PHE A 87 -0.73 21.93 -4.10
N THR A 88 0.60 21.88 -4.19
CA THR A 88 1.31 21.33 -5.35
C THR A 88 0.93 19.87 -5.61
N GLN A 89 0.66 19.54 -6.88
CA GLN A 89 0.54 18.18 -7.40
C GLN A 89 1.77 17.89 -8.26
N LEU A 90 2.50 16.83 -7.98
CA LEU A 90 3.60 16.43 -8.86
C LEU A 90 3.06 15.89 -10.20
N SER A 91 3.79 16.15 -11.29
CA SER A 91 3.50 15.56 -12.59
C SER A 91 3.65 14.02 -12.54
N PRO A 92 2.89 13.27 -13.36
CA PRO A 92 1.87 13.76 -14.29
C PRO A 92 0.55 14.14 -13.60
N LEU A 93 -0.10 15.21 -14.08
CA LEU A 93 -1.37 15.72 -13.55
C LEU A 93 -2.60 14.87 -13.92
N THR A 94 -2.41 13.82 -14.72
CA THR A 94 -3.41 12.76 -14.91
C THR A 94 -3.55 11.88 -13.68
N TYR A 95 -2.65 12.00 -12.70
CA TYR A 95 -2.77 11.39 -11.38
C TYR A 95 -2.76 12.47 -10.33
N ARG A 96 -3.85 12.65 -9.58
CA ARG A 96 -3.98 13.72 -8.57
C ARG A 96 -4.50 13.15 -7.26
N GLY A 97 -4.02 13.64 -6.13
CA GLY A 97 -4.34 13.09 -4.81
C GLY A 97 -4.62 14.17 -3.80
N ASN A 98 -5.19 13.79 -2.66
CA ASN A 98 -5.59 14.70 -1.60
C ASN A 98 -4.64 14.62 -0.39
N LYS A 99 -4.46 15.74 0.31
CA LYS A 99 -3.79 15.78 1.61
C LYS A 99 -4.75 15.29 2.69
N TYR A 100 -4.26 14.38 3.54
CA TYR A 100 -5.07 13.85 4.63
C TYR A 100 -5.47 14.97 5.61
N GLY A 101 -6.78 15.08 5.88
CA GLY A 101 -7.32 16.06 6.81
C GLY A 101 -7.43 17.50 6.28
N LEU A 102 -7.18 17.74 4.99
CA LEU A 102 -7.43 19.06 4.41
C LEU A 102 -8.93 19.22 4.10
N PRO A 103 -9.66 20.13 4.76
CA PRO A 103 -11.00 20.48 4.33
C PRO A 103 -10.92 21.18 2.97
N ILE A 104 -11.75 20.75 2.02
CA ILE A 104 -11.75 21.28 0.66
C ILE A 104 -12.90 22.27 0.51
N ASN A 105 -12.57 23.51 0.17
CA ASN A 105 -13.56 24.49 -0.26
C ASN A 105 -13.77 24.35 -1.78
N ASN A 106 -14.87 23.72 -2.19
CA ASN A 106 -15.14 23.46 -3.61
C ASN A 106 -15.43 24.73 -4.42
N VAL A 107 -15.75 25.87 -3.78
CA VAL A 107 -15.90 27.16 -4.48
C VAL A 107 -14.54 27.71 -4.90
N GLN A 108 -13.55 27.61 -4.00
CA GLN A 108 -12.19 28.10 -4.26
C GLN A 108 -11.35 27.09 -5.05
N TYR A 109 -11.55 25.80 -4.82
CA TYR A 109 -10.78 24.70 -5.40
C TYR A 109 -11.71 23.66 -6.05
N PRO A 110 -12.39 24.01 -7.17
CA PRO A 110 -13.43 23.17 -7.77
C PRO A 110 -12.92 21.83 -8.33
N TYR A 111 -11.61 21.70 -8.54
CA TYR A 111 -10.98 20.51 -9.10
C TYR A 111 -10.42 19.55 -8.05
N GLN A 112 -10.88 19.64 -6.80
CA GLN A 112 -10.49 18.76 -5.69
C GLN A 112 -11.62 17.76 -5.34
N ILE A 113 -12.55 17.58 -6.27
CA ILE A 113 -13.66 16.64 -6.20
C ILE A 113 -13.36 15.35 -6.97
N ALA A 114 -14.24 14.38 -6.80
CA ALA A 114 -14.21 13.05 -7.38
C ALA A 114 -13.62 12.94 -8.81
N ASN A 115 -14.19 13.65 -9.78
CA ASN A 115 -13.81 13.49 -11.19
C ASN A 115 -12.38 13.96 -11.50
N TYR A 116 -11.76 14.73 -10.60
CA TYR A 116 -10.45 15.32 -10.81
C TYR A 116 -9.39 14.72 -9.87
N VAL A 117 -9.76 13.80 -8.97
CA VAL A 117 -8.82 13.17 -8.02
C VAL A 117 -8.80 11.67 -8.26
N SER A 118 -7.60 11.11 -8.40
CA SER A 118 -7.37 9.69 -8.64
C SER A 118 -8.01 8.83 -7.57
N GLN A 119 -8.53 7.68 -8.02
CA GLN A 119 -9.05 6.64 -7.14
C GLN A 119 -8.00 5.58 -6.87
N VAL A 120 -8.19 4.87 -5.77
CA VAL A 120 -7.51 3.60 -5.51
C VAL A 120 -8.11 2.50 -6.41
N GLY A 121 -7.29 1.55 -6.85
CA GLY A 121 -7.71 0.37 -7.60
C GLY A 121 -6.87 0.12 -8.86
N GLY A 122 -6.27 1.18 -9.40
CA GLY A 122 -5.42 1.10 -10.58
C GLY A 122 -6.17 0.81 -11.87
N ILE A 123 -5.41 0.55 -12.94
CA ILE A 123 -5.89 -0.06 -14.16
C ILE A 123 -6.63 -1.34 -13.79
N SER A 124 -7.89 -1.42 -14.21
CA SER A 124 -8.86 -2.36 -13.69
C SER A 124 -9.63 -3.01 -14.82
N THR A 125 -9.84 -4.32 -14.77
CA THR A 125 -10.71 -5.01 -15.72
C THR A 125 -12.15 -4.87 -15.29
N ASN A 126 -13.02 -4.34 -16.15
CA ASN A 126 -14.47 -4.39 -15.94
C ASN A 126 -15.00 -5.76 -16.37
N GLY A 127 -14.85 -6.77 -15.51
CA GLY A 127 -15.24 -8.14 -15.82
C GLY A 127 -14.49 -9.19 -15.01
N ALA A 128 -14.48 -10.42 -15.53
CA ALA A 128 -13.70 -11.51 -14.96
C ALA A 128 -12.20 -11.27 -15.16
N ALA A 129 -11.40 -11.70 -14.20
CA ALA A 129 -9.96 -11.69 -14.31
C ALA A 129 -9.51 -12.64 -15.42
N THR A 130 -8.58 -12.15 -16.23
CA THR A 130 -7.90 -12.87 -17.30
C THR A 130 -6.40 -12.92 -17.01
N SER A 131 -5.64 -13.71 -17.78
CA SER A 131 -4.17 -13.72 -17.67
C SER A 131 -3.54 -12.35 -17.98
N ALA A 132 -4.21 -11.49 -18.73
CA ALA A 132 -3.76 -10.15 -19.07
C ALA A 132 -4.23 -9.07 -18.07
N SER A 133 -5.09 -9.41 -17.11
CA SER A 133 -5.61 -8.45 -16.14
C SER A 133 -4.49 -7.94 -15.22
N THR A 134 -4.45 -6.62 -15.00
CA THR A 134 -3.40 -5.92 -14.26
C THR A 134 -3.98 -5.14 -13.08
N GLY A 135 -3.09 -4.62 -12.22
CA GLY A 135 -3.46 -3.74 -11.11
C GLY A 135 -4.02 -4.47 -9.88
N LEU A 136 -4.57 -3.69 -8.95
CA LEU A 136 -5.18 -4.19 -7.72
C LEU A 136 -6.54 -4.87 -7.96
N THR A 137 -7.28 -4.39 -8.95
CA THR A 137 -8.62 -4.89 -9.30
C THR A 137 -8.59 -5.60 -10.66
N LYS A 138 -8.11 -6.83 -10.66
CA LYS A 138 -7.96 -7.65 -11.88
C LYS A 138 -9.29 -8.21 -12.40
N GLY A 139 -10.30 -8.32 -11.54
CA GLY A 139 -11.64 -8.74 -11.93
C GLY A 139 -12.51 -9.14 -10.75
N TYR A 140 -13.82 -9.30 -10.97
CA TYR A 140 -14.78 -9.63 -9.90
C TYR A 140 -14.54 -11.01 -9.28
N ASN A 141 -13.92 -11.94 -10.01
CA ASN A 141 -13.63 -13.30 -9.58
C ASN A 141 -12.19 -13.50 -9.07
N GLN A 142 -11.40 -12.42 -8.91
CA GLN A 142 -10.05 -12.53 -8.37
C GLN A 142 -10.08 -13.07 -6.93
N PRO A 143 -9.12 -13.93 -6.53
CA PRO A 143 -8.99 -14.37 -5.14
C PRO A 143 -8.77 -13.20 -4.18
N MET A 144 -9.33 -13.30 -2.97
CA MET A 144 -9.05 -12.37 -1.87
C MET A 144 -7.82 -12.84 -1.11
N TRP A 145 -6.77 -12.02 -1.07
CA TRP A 145 -5.57 -12.34 -0.30
C TRP A 145 -5.83 -12.27 1.20
N ILE A 146 -5.21 -13.19 1.94
CA ILE A 146 -4.99 -13.10 3.38
C ILE A 146 -3.55 -12.62 3.60
N ILE A 147 -2.59 -13.31 2.99
CA ILE A 147 -1.17 -12.92 2.94
C ILE A 147 -0.73 -12.99 1.48
N THR A 148 -0.14 -11.90 0.98
CA THR A 148 0.38 -11.84 -0.39
C THR A 148 1.78 -12.47 -0.47
N SER A 149 2.13 -13.01 -1.64
CA SER A 149 3.52 -13.40 -1.94
C SER A 149 4.50 -12.23 -1.75
N VAL A 150 4.06 -11.02 -2.12
CA VAL A 150 4.79 -9.76 -1.91
C VAL A 150 5.17 -9.56 -0.44
N GLU A 151 4.19 -9.64 0.46
CA GLU A 151 4.42 -9.50 1.89
C GLU A 151 5.38 -10.56 2.42
N SER A 152 5.14 -11.83 2.09
CA SER A 152 5.99 -12.95 2.50
C SER A 152 7.44 -12.76 2.05
N MET A 153 7.64 -12.35 0.79
CA MET A 153 8.99 -12.17 0.24
C MET A 153 9.70 -10.97 0.87
N PHE A 154 8.99 -9.90 1.23
CA PHE A 154 9.60 -8.80 2.00
C PHE A 154 9.95 -9.23 3.43
N LEU A 155 9.13 -10.06 4.10
CA LEU A 155 9.46 -10.64 5.40
C LEU A 155 10.71 -11.51 5.32
N GLN A 156 10.84 -12.32 4.26
CA GLN A 156 12.04 -13.12 3.99
C GLN A 156 13.26 -12.22 3.72
N ALA A 157 13.13 -11.17 2.91
CA ALA A 157 14.21 -10.23 2.64
C ALA A 157 14.73 -9.56 3.92
N GLU A 158 13.82 -9.10 4.80
CA GLU A 158 14.19 -8.56 6.10
C GLU A 158 14.88 -9.61 6.98
N ALA A 159 14.33 -10.83 7.04
CA ALA A 159 14.89 -11.90 7.84
C ALA A 159 16.29 -12.34 7.33
N THR A 160 16.53 -12.33 6.01
CA THR A 160 17.86 -12.52 5.42
C THR A 160 18.81 -11.39 5.81
N GLN A 161 18.35 -10.13 5.73
CA GLN A 161 19.17 -8.97 6.13
C GLN A 161 19.52 -8.97 7.63
N ARG A 162 18.66 -9.55 8.47
CA ARG A 162 18.91 -9.74 9.91
C ARG A 162 19.77 -10.98 10.21
N GLY A 163 20.13 -11.77 9.21
CA GLY A 163 20.89 -13.01 9.37
C GLY A 163 20.09 -14.18 9.95
N TYR A 164 18.75 -14.09 9.95
CA TYR A 164 17.89 -15.20 10.36
C TYR A 164 17.77 -16.24 9.24
N ILE A 165 17.70 -15.80 7.99
CA ILE A 165 17.71 -16.67 6.81
C ILE A 165 19.09 -16.54 6.15
N SER A 166 19.69 -17.67 5.78
CA SER A 166 20.93 -17.68 5.00
C SER A 166 20.68 -17.22 3.56
N GLY A 167 21.61 -16.47 2.97
CA GLY A 167 21.56 -16.09 1.56
C GLY A 167 21.96 -14.63 1.34
N SER A 168 21.81 -14.18 0.09
CA SER A 168 22.04 -12.77 -0.26
C SER A 168 20.81 -11.94 0.07
N ALA A 169 20.93 -11.03 1.04
CA ALA A 169 19.86 -10.09 1.41
C ALA A 169 19.50 -9.13 0.25
N ASP A 170 20.49 -8.75 -0.56
CA ASP A 170 20.27 -7.96 -1.78
C ASP A 170 19.39 -8.72 -2.78
N ALA A 171 19.75 -9.98 -3.06
CA ALA A 171 18.97 -10.81 -3.98
C ALA A 171 17.54 -11.05 -3.47
N ALA A 172 17.36 -11.30 -2.17
CA ALA A 172 16.04 -11.46 -1.57
C ALA A 172 15.19 -10.18 -1.65
N TYR A 173 15.80 -9.02 -1.40
CA TYR A 173 15.16 -7.71 -1.54
C TYR A 173 14.72 -7.43 -2.99
N GLN A 174 15.61 -7.64 -3.97
CA GLN A 174 15.27 -7.49 -5.38
C GLN A 174 14.16 -8.44 -5.81
N ALA A 175 14.18 -9.69 -5.33
CA ALA A 175 13.13 -10.66 -5.59
C ALA A 175 11.77 -10.20 -5.03
N ALA A 176 11.73 -9.64 -3.81
CA ALA A 176 10.51 -9.13 -3.21
C ALA A 176 9.91 -7.93 -3.97
N ILE A 177 10.75 -7.00 -4.43
CA ILE A 177 10.29 -5.91 -5.29
C ILE A 177 9.76 -6.47 -6.61
N LYS A 178 10.52 -7.32 -7.29
CA LYS A 178 10.09 -7.91 -8.56
C LYS A 178 8.75 -8.63 -8.41
N GLU A 179 8.55 -9.34 -7.31
CA GLU A 179 7.28 -9.98 -7.03
C GLU A 179 6.13 -8.98 -6.91
N SER A 180 6.35 -7.77 -6.38
CA SER A 180 5.30 -6.74 -6.39
C SER A 180 4.88 -6.29 -7.79
N PHE A 181 5.79 -6.30 -8.77
CA PHE A 181 5.47 -6.04 -10.17
C PHE A 181 4.71 -7.22 -10.79
N ARG A 182 5.15 -8.45 -10.51
CA ARG A 182 4.47 -9.68 -10.98
C ARG A 182 3.08 -9.82 -10.39
N TRP A 183 2.92 -9.56 -9.09
CA TRP A 183 1.64 -9.66 -8.39
C TRP A 183 0.63 -8.66 -8.94
N LEU A 184 1.05 -7.46 -9.34
CA LEU A 184 0.20 -6.50 -10.06
C LEU A 184 0.07 -6.80 -11.57
N ASN A 185 0.76 -7.84 -12.06
CA ASN A 185 0.88 -8.21 -13.47
C ASN A 185 1.25 -7.01 -14.36
N ALA A 186 2.29 -6.26 -13.96
CA ALA A 186 2.70 -5.04 -14.66
C ALA A 186 2.98 -5.31 -16.14
N GLY A 187 2.16 -4.76 -17.04
CA GLY A 187 2.25 -5.01 -18.48
C GLY A 187 1.53 -6.27 -19.00
N GLY A 188 0.68 -6.91 -18.19
CA GLY A 188 -0.23 -7.96 -18.62
C GLY A 188 0.39 -9.35 -18.82
N SER A 189 1.66 -9.52 -18.48
CA SER A 189 2.33 -10.83 -18.43
C SER A 189 3.50 -10.81 -17.46
N LEU A 190 3.93 -12.00 -17.01
CA LEU A 190 5.11 -12.13 -16.13
C LEU A 190 6.39 -11.59 -16.78
N GLY A 191 6.58 -11.81 -18.09
CA GLY A 191 7.74 -11.31 -18.82
C GLY A 191 7.76 -9.77 -18.91
N ALA A 192 6.60 -9.15 -19.15
CA ALA A 192 6.48 -7.69 -19.13
C ALA A 192 6.72 -7.12 -17.72
N ALA A 193 6.24 -7.80 -16.68
CA ALA A 193 6.44 -7.38 -15.29
C ALA A 193 7.92 -7.41 -14.90
N ASP A 194 8.62 -8.47 -15.28
CA ASP A 194 10.06 -8.61 -15.06
C ASP A 194 10.86 -7.55 -15.81
N ALA A 195 10.52 -7.28 -17.07
CA ALA A 195 11.15 -6.23 -17.86
C ALA A 195 10.93 -4.84 -17.25
N SER A 196 9.70 -4.56 -16.78
CA SER A 196 9.34 -3.31 -16.10
C SER A 196 10.15 -3.12 -14.81
N PHE A 197 10.21 -4.14 -13.95
CA PHE A 197 11.05 -4.12 -12.75
C PHE A 197 12.52 -3.90 -13.09
N THR A 198 13.06 -4.66 -14.05
CA THR A 198 14.48 -4.64 -14.40
C THR A 198 14.90 -3.26 -14.89
N GLY A 199 14.12 -2.65 -15.79
CA GLY A 199 14.39 -1.30 -16.31
C GLY A 199 14.35 -0.24 -15.21
N TRP A 200 13.30 -0.26 -14.38
CA TRP A 200 13.15 0.69 -13.28
C TRP A 200 14.26 0.55 -12.22
N TYR A 201 14.54 -0.67 -11.77
CA TYR A 201 15.56 -0.93 -10.75
C TYR A 201 16.97 -0.59 -11.24
N SER A 202 17.31 -0.95 -12.49
CA SER A 202 18.61 -0.63 -13.08
C SER A 202 18.82 0.87 -13.20
N ASN A 203 17.79 1.63 -13.57
CA ASN A 203 17.85 3.09 -13.59
C ASN A 203 18.13 3.66 -12.18
N ALA A 204 17.43 3.15 -11.16
CA ALA A 204 17.64 3.59 -9.78
C ALA A 204 19.05 3.26 -9.25
N VAL A 205 19.62 2.10 -9.64
CA VAL A 205 21.01 1.73 -9.33
C VAL A 205 22.00 2.66 -10.02
N SER A 206 21.86 2.90 -11.32
CA SER A 206 22.75 3.81 -12.07
C SER A 206 22.73 5.25 -11.53
N ASN A 207 21.58 5.68 -10.99
CA ASN A 207 21.42 7.00 -10.37
C ASN A 207 21.74 7.01 -8.86
N ASN A 208 22.27 5.92 -8.29
CA ASN A 208 22.58 5.79 -6.86
C ASN A 208 21.41 6.17 -5.94
N THR A 209 20.17 5.83 -6.30
CA THR A 209 18.97 6.28 -5.58
C THR A 209 18.84 5.52 -4.25
N PRO A 210 19.10 6.14 -3.07
CA PRO A 210 19.23 5.38 -1.81
C PRO A 210 17.93 4.76 -1.30
N SER A 211 16.77 5.24 -1.78
CA SER A 211 15.46 4.69 -1.44
C SER A 211 15.06 3.46 -2.26
N ILE A 212 15.86 3.04 -3.24
CA ILE A 212 15.57 1.90 -4.14
C ILE A 212 16.80 1.00 -4.31
N SER A 213 17.97 1.58 -4.61
CA SER A 213 19.21 0.83 -4.83
C SER A 213 19.67 0.19 -3.52
N TYR A 214 19.79 -1.14 -3.53
CA TYR A 214 20.25 -1.85 -2.34
C TYR A 214 21.65 -1.40 -1.95
N ALA A 215 22.58 -1.32 -2.90
CA ALA A 215 23.96 -0.89 -2.65
C ALA A 215 24.03 0.52 -2.05
N SER A 216 23.24 1.47 -2.57
CA SER A 216 23.31 2.89 -2.19
C SER A 216 22.61 3.22 -0.86
N ALA A 217 21.71 2.37 -0.37
CA ALA A 217 20.96 2.66 0.85
C ALA A 217 21.86 2.65 2.10
N PRO A 218 21.82 3.69 2.96
CA PRO A 218 22.62 3.70 4.19
C PRO A 218 22.12 2.69 5.22
N ASP A 219 20.81 2.45 5.26
CA ASP A 219 20.17 1.48 6.14
C ASP A 219 19.32 0.51 5.29
N LYS A 220 19.79 -0.75 5.19
CA LYS A 220 19.13 -1.78 4.37
C LYS A 220 17.79 -2.23 4.98
N LEU A 221 17.63 -2.19 6.30
CA LEU A 221 16.36 -2.55 6.94
C LEU A 221 15.31 -1.48 6.68
N LYS A 222 15.68 -0.20 6.76
CA LYS A 222 14.80 0.91 6.39
C LYS A 222 14.46 0.89 4.91
N LEU A 223 15.41 0.56 4.03
CA LEU A 223 15.15 0.37 2.60
C LEU A 223 14.09 -0.72 2.35
N ILE A 224 14.27 -1.90 2.96
CA ILE A 224 13.32 -3.02 2.82
C ILE A 224 11.93 -2.61 3.33
N ALA A 225 11.85 -1.97 4.51
CA ALA A 225 10.59 -1.48 5.07
C ALA A 225 9.92 -0.41 4.19
N PHE A 226 10.69 0.50 3.59
CA PHE A 226 10.19 1.52 2.67
C PHE A 226 9.57 0.88 1.43
N GLN A 227 10.29 -0.04 0.78
CA GLN A 227 9.80 -0.68 -0.43
C GLN A 227 8.62 -1.61 -0.16
N LYS A 228 8.57 -2.25 1.02
CA LYS A 228 7.38 -2.96 1.48
C LYS A 228 6.19 -2.01 1.63
N TRP A 229 6.37 -0.84 2.26
CA TRP A 229 5.32 0.19 2.38
C TRP A 229 4.79 0.65 1.02
N VAL A 230 5.67 0.86 0.03
CA VAL A 230 5.28 1.20 -1.35
C VAL A 230 4.51 0.04 -1.99
N ALA A 231 5.03 -1.18 -1.92
CA ALA A 231 4.48 -2.36 -2.59
C ALA A 231 3.13 -2.81 -2.02
N MET A 232 2.88 -2.59 -0.73
CA MET A 232 1.66 -2.98 -0.03
C MET A 232 0.64 -1.84 0.07
N ASN A 233 0.84 -0.77 -0.69
CA ASN A 233 -0.11 0.33 -0.75
C ASN A 233 -1.50 -0.18 -1.17
N ALA A 234 -2.53 0.29 -0.46
CA ALA A 234 -3.94 -0.06 -0.67
C ALA A 234 -4.36 -1.54 -0.47
N THR A 235 -3.45 -2.49 -0.24
CA THR A 235 -3.82 -3.91 -0.09
C THR A 235 -3.99 -4.36 1.36
N THR A 236 -3.14 -3.86 2.26
CA THR A 236 -2.99 -4.38 3.64
C THR A 236 -2.68 -3.24 4.61
N PRO A 237 -3.59 -2.25 4.76
CA PRO A 237 -3.30 -1.02 5.51
C PRO A 237 -2.96 -1.24 6.98
N LEU A 238 -3.50 -2.29 7.62
CA LEU A 238 -3.19 -2.63 9.01
C LEU A 238 -1.74 -3.10 9.16
N GLU A 239 -1.25 -3.95 8.26
CA GLU A 239 0.13 -4.45 8.33
C GLU A 239 1.14 -3.39 7.94
N VAL A 240 0.80 -2.52 7.00
CA VAL A 240 1.58 -1.33 6.72
C VAL A 240 1.68 -0.40 7.95
N TRP A 241 0.60 -0.22 8.72
CA TRP A 241 0.63 0.57 9.96
C TRP A 241 1.40 -0.13 11.09
N THR A 242 1.31 -1.46 11.19
CA THR A 242 2.11 -2.28 12.11
C THR A 242 3.60 -2.15 11.79
N ASP A 243 4.01 -2.34 10.54
CA ASP A 243 5.41 -2.22 10.13
C ASP A 243 5.94 -0.79 10.28
N TYR A 244 5.13 0.23 9.99
CA TYR A 244 5.50 1.62 10.22
C TYR A 244 5.90 1.85 11.68
N ARG A 245 5.08 1.39 12.63
CA ARG A 245 5.31 1.52 14.08
C ARG A 245 6.50 0.67 14.53
N ARG A 246 6.61 -0.58 14.06
CA ARG A 246 7.68 -1.52 14.43
C ARG A 246 9.04 -1.02 13.96
N ASN A 247 9.07 -0.37 12.80
CA ASN A 247 10.28 0.23 12.24
C ASN A 247 10.52 1.66 12.73
N GLY A 248 10.05 2.02 13.93
CA GLY A 248 10.33 3.31 14.55
C GLY A 248 9.73 4.49 13.78
N ASN A 249 8.46 4.37 13.39
CA ASN A 249 7.68 5.40 12.70
C ASN A 249 8.23 5.77 11.31
N TYR A 250 8.55 4.75 10.50
CA TYR A 250 9.17 4.91 9.19
C TYR A 250 8.40 4.17 8.08
N PRO A 251 8.28 4.72 6.84
CA PRO A 251 8.83 6.00 6.37
C PRO A 251 8.20 7.22 7.04
N ASN A 252 8.87 8.38 6.98
CA ASN A 252 8.31 9.60 7.56
C ASN A 252 7.06 10.04 6.77
N ILE A 253 5.89 9.77 7.32
CA ILE A 253 4.60 10.14 6.72
C ILE A 253 4.11 11.45 7.35
N PRO A 254 3.76 12.47 6.56
CA PRO A 254 3.15 13.68 7.07
C PRO A 254 1.86 13.43 7.83
N LEU A 255 1.67 14.19 8.90
CA LEU A 255 0.46 14.15 9.71
C LEU A 255 -0.75 14.76 8.98
N SER A 256 -1.94 14.53 9.53
CA SER A 256 -3.16 15.24 9.14
C SER A 256 -2.95 16.75 9.14
N VAL A 257 -3.36 17.46 8.09
CA VAL A 257 -3.26 18.92 8.02
C VAL A 257 -4.46 19.63 8.65
N ASN A 258 -5.39 18.88 9.26
CA ASN A 258 -6.57 19.44 9.90
C ASN A 258 -6.14 20.36 11.07
N PRO A 259 -6.63 21.61 11.15
CA PRO A 259 -6.30 22.52 12.25
C PRO A 259 -6.77 22.01 13.64
N GLY A 260 -7.77 21.12 13.69
CA GLY A 260 -8.26 20.48 14.91
C GLY A 260 -7.45 19.25 15.35
N ARG A 261 -6.31 18.94 14.70
CA ARG A 261 -5.43 17.83 15.11
C ARG A 261 -4.85 18.09 16.51
N THR A 262 -5.04 17.14 17.42
CA THR A 262 -4.66 17.28 18.84
C THR A 262 -3.26 16.73 19.19
N SER A 263 -2.56 16.12 18.23
CA SER A 263 -1.25 15.49 18.45
C SER A 263 -0.34 15.63 17.24
N SER A 264 0.97 15.66 17.47
CA SER A 264 2.02 15.62 16.44
C SER A 264 2.54 14.20 16.17
N THR A 265 1.82 13.18 16.62
CA THR A 265 2.23 11.77 16.52
C THR A 265 1.14 10.97 15.83
N ILE A 266 1.50 10.15 14.85
CA ILE A 266 0.58 9.14 14.31
C ILE A 266 0.24 8.16 15.44
N PRO A 267 -1.04 7.82 15.67
CA PRO A 267 -1.40 6.90 16.74
C PRO A 267 -0.60 5.60 16.72
N TYR A 268 -0.18 5.15 17.89
CA TYR A 268 0.46 3.86 18.14
C TYR A 268 -0.55 2.76 18.38
N ARG A 269 -1.78 3.09 18.77
CA ARG A 269 -2.85 2.12 19.01
C ARG A 269 -4.23 2.74 18.85
N LEU A 270 -5.24 1.88 18.84
CA LEU A 270 -6.62 2.31 19.06
C LEU A 270 -6.92 2.26 20.56
N LEU A 271 -7.85 3.10 21.01
CA LEU A 271 -8.35 3.07 22.38
C LEU A 271 -9.23 1.84 22.58
N TYR A 272 -9.26 1.32 23.81
CA TYR A 272 -10.24 0.30 24.17
C TYR A 272 -11.66 0.85 24.07
N PRO A 273 -12.65 0.03 23.66
CA PRO A 273 -14.04 0.47 23.65
C PRO A 273 -14.50 0.91 25.04
N GLN A 274 -15.28 2.00 25.10
CA GLN A 274 -15.76 2.54 26.38
C GLN A 274 -16.58 1.51 27.18
N ALA A 275 -17.30 0.61 26.50
CA ALA A 275 -18.06 -0.46 27.14
C ALA A 275 -17.16 -1.42 27.94
N GLU A 276 -16.00 -1.81 27.39
CA GLU A 276 -15.03 -2.67 28.10
C GLU A 276 -14.48 -1.97 29.34
N ILE A 277 -14.20 -0.66 29.23
CA ILE A 277 -13.71 0.14 30.36
C ILE A 277 -14.76 0.21 31.48
N ASN A 278 -16.04 0.29 31.14
CA ASN A 278 -17.13 0.42 32.12
C ASN A 278 -17.57 -0.92 32.72
N LEU A 279 -17.60 -1.99 31.92
CA LEU A 279 -18.19 -3.28 32.31
C LEU A 279 -17.16 -4.32 32.74
N ASN A 280 -15.89 -4.15 32.34
CA ASN A 280 -14.82 -5.13 32.53
C ASN A 280 -13.52 -4.48 33.02
N THR A 281 -13.64 -3.41 33.82
CA THR A 281 -12.53 -2.52 34.19
C THR A 281 -11.33 -3.24 34.77
N ALA A 282 -11.52 -4.32 35.54
CA ALA A 282 -10.43 -5.07 36.14
C ALA A 282 -9.50 -5.74 35.11
N ASN A 283 -9.99 -6.04 33.91
CA ASN A 283 -9.25 -6.78 32.88
C ASN A 283 -8.72 -5.90 31.74
N VAL A 284 -9.15 -4.64 31.64
CA VAL A 284 -8.62 -3.70 30.64
C VAL A 284 -7.28 -3.16 31.15
N PRO A 285 -6.19 -3.12 30.37
CA PRO A 285 -4.98 -2.41 30.79
C PRO A 285 -5.24 -0.91 31.05
N THR A 286 -4.51 -0.26 31.95
CA THR A 286 -4.66 1.20 32.19
C THR A 286 -4.29 2.01 30.95
N ILE A 287 -3.23 1.58 30.26
CA ILE A 287 -2.76 2.14 29.00
C ILE A 287 -3.75 1.85 27.87
N GLY A 288 -4.21 2.90 27.16
CA GLY A 288 -5.18 2.80 26.07
C GLY A 288 -6.62 3.04 26.50
N ARG A 289 -6.84 3.53 27.74
CA ARG A 289 -8.18 3.90 28.25
C ARG A 289 -8.50 5.37 28.04
N SER A 290 -7.49 6.24 28.09
CA SER A 290 -7.69 7.69 28.11
C SER A 290 -7.31 8.33 26.78
N ALA A 291 -7.95 9.46 26.46
CA ALA A 291 -7.51 10.31 25.36
C ALA A 291 -6.05 10.76 25.61
N GLY A 292 -5.20 10.61 24.60
CA GLY A 292 -3.75 10.80 24.70
C GLY A 292 -2.99 9.48 24.58
N ASP A 293 -3.50 8.39 25.17
CA ASP A 293 -2.84 7.08 25.19
C ASP A 293 -2.64 6.50 23.79
N GLN A 294 -3.51 6.85 22.83
CA GLN A 294 -3.35 6.41 21.45
C GLN A 294 -2.06 6.94 20.82
N PHE A 295 -1.49 8.04 21.33
CA PHE A 295 -0.30 8.68 20.76
C PHE A 295 0.99 8.36 21.51
N THR A 296 0.90 8.00 22.80
CA THR A 296 2.06 7.77 23.66
C THR A 296 2.18 6.32 24.11
N GLY A 297 1.07 5.60 24.19
CA GLY A 297 1.02 4.24 24.67
C GLY A 297 1.52 3.24 23.63
N LYS A 298 2.80 2.91 23.69
CA LYS A 298 3.42 1.88 22.84
C LYS A 298 2.76 0.51 23.06
N ILE A 299 2.67 -0.27 21.99
CA ILE A 299 2.31 -1.70 22.06
C ILE A 299 3.55 -2.50 22.47
N TRP A 300 3.41 -3.67 23.10
CA TRP A 300 4.54 -4.42 23.68
C TRP A 300 5.68 -4.74 22.71
N TRP A 301 5.40 -4.85 21.40
CA TRP A 301 6.40 -5.12 20.36
C TRP A 301 7.06 -3.85 19.79
N MET A 302 6.60 -2.67 20.18
CA MET A 302 7.22 -1.40 19.82
C MET A 302 8.38 -1.13 20.78
N ASN A 303 9.61 -1.24 20.27
CA ASN A 303 10.82 -0.91 21.01
C ASN A 303 10.99 0.62 21.14
#